data_AF-A0A952JTK9-F1
#
_entry.id   AF-A0A952JTK9-F1
#
_cell.length_a   1.000
_cell.length_b   1.000
_cell.length_c   1.000
_cell.angle_alpha   90.00
_cell.angle_beta   90.00
_cell.angle_gamma   90.00
#
_symmetry.space_group_name_H-M   'P 1'
#
loop_
_entity.id
_entity.type
_entity.pdbx_description
1 polymer ?
#
loop_
_entity_poly.entity_id
_entity_poly.type
_entity_poly.pdbx_seq_one_letter_code
_entity_poly.pdbx_strand_id
1 'polypeptide(L)'
;MSDSKVELGVDGKVIVPDHVADAVRTLIEWAGDDPEREGLLDTPKRVARAWKEYCSGYADDPAIHLARTFEEVGGYDELVLLKDIPFQSHCEHHMAPITGKASIAYMPRDRVVGISKLARVLNGYARRLQVQERLTAEVARCIWDNLHPHGVAVVIDAQHGCMTGRGVRTPGVGMVTSRLLGCFLDDQRSRKEVLSLMGY
;
A
#
# COMPACT_ATOMS: atom_id res chain seq x y z
N MET A 1 -8.98 -0.05 -18.15
CA MET A 1 -7.70 -0.22 -18.90
C MET A 1 -7.43 -1.70 -18.96
N SER A 2 -7.12 -2.20 -20.16
CA SER A 2 -7.10 -3.62 -20.50
C SER A 2 -6.21 -4.43 -19.57
N ASP A 3 -6.65 -5.67 -19.37
CA ASP A 3 -5.97 -6.81 -18.78
C ASP A 3 -4.69 -7.15 -19.60
N SER A 4 -3.71 -6.25 -19.62
CA SER A 4 -2.47 -6.45 -20.34
C SER A 4 -1.62 -7.43 -19.54
N LYS A 5 -1.80 -8.73 -19.83
CA LYS A 5 -0.85 -9.76 -19.40
C LYS A 5 0.56 -9.26 -19.70
N VAL A 6 1.37 -9.16 -18.65
CA VAL A 6 2.74 -8.70 -18.76
C VAL A 6 3.50 -9.70 -19.63
N GLU A 7 3.98 -9.27 -20.80
CA GLU A 7 4.74 -10.14 -21.69
C GLU A 7 6.12 -10.42 -21.11
N LEU A 8 6.52 -11.70 -21.12
CA LEU A 8 7.81 -12.16 -20.64
C LEU A 8 8.70 -12.48 -21.84
N GLY A 9 9.95 -12.03 -21.77
CA GLY A 9 10.99 -12.38 -22.72
C GLY A 9 11.49 -13.82 -22.52
N VAL A 10 12.36 -14.25 -23.43
CA VAL A 10 13.03 -15.57 -23.36
C VAL A 10 13.87 -15.77 -22.11
N ASP A 11 14.28 -14.67 -21.45
CA ASP A 11 15.02 -14.65 -20.19
C ASP A 11 14.11 -14.65 -18.95
N GLY A 12 12.79 -14.78 -19.14
CA GLY A 12 11.78 -14.77 -18.08
C GLY A 12 11.51 -13.37 -17.50
N LYS A 13 12.13 -12.31 -18.02
CA LYS A 13 11.92 -10.95 -17.53
C LYS A 13 10.79 -10.29 -18.29
N VAL A 14 10.10 -9.36 -17.62
CA VAL A 14 9.14 -8.46 -18.26
C VAL A 14 9.80 -7.75 -19.44
N ILE A 15 9.16 -7.81 -20.61
CA ILE A 15 9.56 -7.06 -21.80
C ILE A 15 9.28 -5.57 -21.52
N VAL A 16 10.33 -4.76 -21.64
CA VAL A 16 10.24 -3.31 -21.49
C VAL A 16 10.16 -2.69 -22.89
N PRO A 17 9.09 -1.95 -23.22
CA PRO A 17 9.03 -1.23 -24.49
C PRO A 17 10.16 -0.22 -24.60
N ASP A 18 10.72 -0.06 -25.81
CA ASP A 18 11.88 0.82 -26.03
C ASP A 18 11.62 2.25 -25.56
N HIS A 19 10.46 2.83 -25.89
CA HIS A 19 10.09 4.18 -25.45
C HIS A 19 10.07 4.37 -23.92
N VAL A 20 9.81 3.31 -23.13
CA VAL A 20 9.86 3.37 -21.66
C VAL A 20 11.30 3.37 -21.17
N ALA A 21 12.15 2.53 -21.77
CA ALA A 21 13.58 2.54 -21.46
C ALA A 21 14.22 3.87 -21.89
N ASP A 22 13.86 4.39 -23.06
CA ASP A 22 14.39 5.66 -23.57
C ASP A 22 13.99 6.83 -22.66
N ALA A 23 12.77 6.85 -22.10
CA ALA A 23 12.38 7.85 -21.12
C ALA A 23 13.29 7.84 -19.87
N VAL A 24 13.65 6.66 -19.35
CA VAL A 24 14.57 6.56 -18.21
C VAL A 24 16.00 6.96 -18.62
N ARG A 25 16.43 6.61 -19.83
CA ARG A 25 17.71 7.04 -20.39
C ARG A 25 17.80 8.56 -20.45
N THR A 26 16.77 9.22 -20.98
CA THR A 26 16.66 10.69 -21.01
C THR A 26 16.75 11.28 -19.60
N LEU A 27 16.12 10.66 -18.60
CA LEU A 27 16.24 11.14 -17.20
C LEU A 27 17.66 11.01 -16.65
N ILE A 28 18.39 9.94 -16.99
CA ILE A 28 19.78 9.74 -16.58
C ILE A 28 20.68 10.81 -17.20
N GLU A 29 20.57 11.02 -18.51
CA GLU A 29 21.32 12.05 -19.23
C GLU A 29 21.01 13.44 -18.66
N TRP A 30 19.73 13.73 -18.43
CA TRP A 30 19.30 15.00 -17.85
C TRP A 30 19.81 15.21 -16.42
N ALA A 31 19.95 14.15 -15.64
CA ALA A 31 20.55 14.22 -14.30
C ALA A 31 22.07 14.49 -14.34
N GLY A 32 22.71 14.37 -15.51
CA GLY A 32 24.13 14.66 -15.73
C GLY A 32 25.05 13.45 -15.72
N ASP A 33 24.53 12.23 -15.83
CA ASP A 33 25.33 11.00 -15.91
C ASP A 33 25.31 10.43 -17.34
N ASP A 34 26.30 9.62 -17.69
CA ASP A 34 26.45 8.98 -19.00
C ASP A 34 25.69 7.63 -19.04
N PRO A 35 24.58 7.51 -19.78
CA PRO A 35 23.82 6.25 -19.84
C PRO A 35 24.52 5.12 -20.61
N GLU A 36 25.63 5.40 -21.30
CA GLU A 36 26.43 4.40 -22.01
C GLU A 36 27.49 3.73 -21.12
N ARG A 37 27.77 4.26 -19.93
CA ARG A 37 28.71 3.62 -19.01
C ARG A 37 28.20 2.26 -18.54
N GLU A 38 29.13 1.32 -18.31
CA GLU A 38 28.84 -0.09 -17.99
C GLU A 38 27.71 -0.29 -16.96
N GLY A 39 27.75 0.47 -15.86
CA GLY A 39 26.76 0.37 -14.78
C GLY A 39 25.34 0.85 -15.15
N LEU A 40 25.18 1.69 -16.17
CA LEU A 40 23.91 2.30 -16.57
C LEU A 40 23.29 1.71 -17.83
N LEU A 41 24.04 0.94 -18.63
CA LEU A 41 23.57 0.35 -19.89
C LEU A 41 22.20 -0.34 -19.77
N ASP A 42 21.99 -1.12 -18.70
CA ASP A 42 20.74 -1.84 -18.44
C ASP A 42 19.88 -1.19 -17.32
N THR A 43 20.32 -0.07 -16.73
CA THR A 43 19.54 0.67 -15.72
C THR A 43 18.16 1.06 -16.22
N PRO A 44 17.97 1.59 -17.45
CA PRO A 44 16.65 1.91 -17.97
C PRO A 44 15.64 0.76 -17.89
N LYS A 45 16.05 -0.44 -18.30
CA LYS A 45 15.20 -1.64 -18.25
C LYS A 45 14.97 -2.09 -16.82
N ARG A 46 15.98 -2.03 -15.93
CA ARG A 46 15.81 -2.37 -14.51
C ARG A 46 14.82 -1.44 -13.81
N VAL A 47 14.92 -0.14 -14.04
CA VAL A 47 14.01 0.87 -13.47
C VAL A 47 12.58 0.64 -13.97
N ALA A 48 12.39 0.43 -15.28
CA ALA A 48 11.06 0.16 -15.84
C ALA A 48 10.41 -1.09 -15.23
N ARG A 49 11.17 -2.18 -15.06
CA ARG A 49 10.69 -3.41 -14.42
C ARG A 49 10.36 -3.20 -12.94
N ALA A 50 11.21 -2.46 -12.21
CA ALA A 50 10.94 -2.11 -10.82
C ALA A 50 9.62 -1.33 -10.68
N TRP A 51 9.34 -0.38 -11.58
CA TRP A 51 8.06 0.33 -11.59
C TRP A 51 6.86 -0.58 -11.84
N LYS A 52 6.99 -1.62 -12.67
CA LYS A 52 5.94 -2.64 -12.83
C LYS A 52 5.69 -3.43 -11.54
N GLU A 53 6.72 -3.72 -10.76
CA GLU A 53 6.58 -4.38 -9.46
C GLU A 53 5.95 -3.44 -8.43
N TYR A 54 6.47 -2.22 -8.29
CA TYR A 54 5.99 -1.21 -7.35
C TYR A 54 4.53 -0.82 -7.58
N CYS A 55 4.07 -0.88 -8.83
CA CYS A 55 2.72 -0.54 -9.24
C CYS A 55 1.87 -1.78 -9.61
N SER A 56 2.26 -2.98 -9.16
CA SER A 56 1.53 -4.22 -9.45
C SER A 56 0.09 -4.21 -8.91
N GLY A 57 -0.18 -3.43 -7.85
CA GLY A 57 -1.50 -3.32 -7.24
C GLY A 57 -2.57 -2.68 -8.12
N TYR A 58 -2.22 -2.06 -9.27
CA TYR A 58 -3.22 -1.61 -10.26
C TYR A 58 -3.89 -2.76 -11.01
N ALA A 59 -3.22 -3.91 -11.12
CA ALA A 59 -3.80 -5.11 -11.74
C ALA A 59 -4.57 -5.97 -10.72
N ASP A 60 -4.42 -5.68 -9.43
CA ASP A 60 -5.10 -6.38 -8.36
C ASP A 60 -6.42 -5.70 -7.99
N ASP A 61 -7.44 -6.50 -7.70
CA ASP A 61 -8.61 -6.09 -6.92
C ASP A 61 -8.42 -6.53 -5.46
N PRO A 62 -8.13 -5.60 -4.53
CA PRO A 62 -7.92 -5.93 -3.12
C PRO A 62 -9.13 -6.60 -2.46
N ALA A 63 -10.36 -6.33 -2.93
CA ALA A 63 -11.60 -6.84 -2.33
C ALA A 63 -11.71 -8.36 -2.42
N ILE A 64 -11.16 -8.98 -3.48
CA ILE A 64 -11.16 -10.44 -3.68
C ILE A 64 -10.56 -11.18 -2.48
N HIS A 65 -9.59 -10.57 -1.78
CA HIS A 65 -8.98 -11.19 -0.60
C HIS A 65 -9.93 -11.34 0.58
N LEU A 66 -11.00 -10.55 0.63
CA LEU A 66 -12.01 -10.53 1.68
C LEU A 66 -13.21 -11.44 1.37
N ALA A 67 -13.27 -12.02 0.16
CA ALA A 67 -14.41 -12.86 -0.26
C ALA A 67 -14.53 -14.17 0.53
N ARG A 68 -13.41 -14.71 1.05
CA ARG A 68 -13.41 -15.93 1.88
C ARG A 68 -13.40 -15.55 3.36
N THR A 69 -14.56 -15.66 3.99
CA THR A 69 -14.76 -15.46 5.43
C THR A 69 -14.95 -16.79 6.15
N PHE A 70 -14.78 -16.76 7.46
CA PHE A 70 -15.08 -17.85 8.38
C PHE A 70 -16.23 -17.39 9.28
N GLU A 71 -17.31 -18.17 9.29
CA GLU A 71 -18.49 -17.92 10.14
C GLU A 71 -18.42 -18.78 11.43
N GLU A 72 -17.70 -19.91 11.40
CA GLU A 72 -17.43 -20.78 12.55
C GLU A 72 -16.31 -20.22 13.46
N VAL A 73 -16.47 -19.01 13.97
CA VAL A 73 -15.56 -18.41 14.96
C VAL A 73 -16.08 -18.52 16.40
N GLY A 74 -17.01 -19.44 16.65
CA GLY A 74 -17.56 -19.67 17.99
C GLY A 74 -18.31 -18.46 18.57
N GLY A 75 -18.83 -17.58 17.70
CA GLY A 75 -19.52 -16.35 18.11
C GLY A 75 -18.59 -15.21 18.52
N TYR A 76 -17.31 -15.24 18.13
CA TYR A 76 -16.38 -14.14 18.42
C TYR A 76 -16.85 -12.82 17.78
N ASP A 77 -17.34 -11.91 18.62
CA ASP A 77 -17.88 -10.59 18.29
C ASP A 77 -17.04 -9.44 18.87
N GLU A 78 -15.79 -9.76 19.26
CA GLU A 78 -14.83 -8.84 19.85
C GLU A 78 -13.80 -8.31 18.84
N LEU A 79 -13.00 -7.33 19.26
CA LEU A 79 -12.07 -6.60 18.41
C LEU A 79 -10.97 -7.50 17.80
N VAL A 80 -10.87 -7.51 16.46
CA VAL A 80 -9.74 -8.09 15.73
C VAL A 80 -8.78 -6.99 15.32
N LEU A 81 -7.52 -7.06 15.75
CA LEU A 81 -6.46 -6.10 15.42
C LEU A 81 -5.23 -6.80 14.84
N LEU A 82 -4.82 -6.36 13.64
CA LEU A 82 -3.52 -6.65 13.07
C LEU A 82 -2.69 -5.36 13.06
N LYS A 83 -1.67 -5.30 13.91
CA LYS A 83 -0.83 -4.10 14.09
C LYS A 83 0.56 -4.27 13.49
N ASP A 84 1.25 -3.15 13.28
CA ASP A 84 2.63 -3.10 12.83
C ASP A 84 2.89 -3.76 11.47
N ILE A 85 1.91 -3.76 10.55
CA ILE A 85 2.03 -4.35 9.22
C ILE A 85 3.00 -3.49 8.40
N PRO A 86 4.21 -3.97 8.05
CA PRO A 86 5.12 -3.19 7.24
C PRO A 86 4.57 -3.07 5.81
N PHE A 87 4.71 -1.89 5.22
CA PHE A 87 4.34 -1.67 3.83
C PHE A 87 5.28 -0.67 3.16
N GLN A 88 5.26 -0.70 1.82
CA GLN A 88 5.90 0.29 0.98
C GLN A 88 4.91 0.75 -0.10
N SER A 89 4.94 2.03 -0.40
CA SER A 89 4.22 2.68 -1.49
C SER A 89 5.10 3.74 -2.16
N HIS A 90 4.56 4.48 -3.12
CA HIS A 90 5.24 5.60 -3.77
C HIS A 90 4.34 6.83 -3.82
N CYS A 91 4.85 7.97 -3.38
CA CYS A 91 4.14 9.25 -3.42
C CYS A 91 3.85 9.62 -4.87
N GLU A 92 2.59 9.82 -5.24
CA GLU A 92 2.22 10.13 -6.64
C GLU A 92 2.80 11.45 -7.15
N HIS A 93 3.08 12.40 -6.26
CA HIS A 93 3.61 13.71 -6.62
C HIS A 93 5.09 13.68 -7.04
N HIS A 94 5.87 12.75 -6.51
CA HIS A 94 7.33 12.73 -6.67
C HIS A 94 7.87 11.37 -7.07
N MET A 95 7.02 10.35 -7.14
CA MET A 95 7.40 8.96 -7.37
C MET A 95 8.44 8.44 -6.35
N ALA A 96 8.52 9.10 -5.19
CA ALA A 96 9.44 8.78 -4.10
C ALA A 96 8.81 7.78 -3.13
N PRO A 97 9.59 6.89 -2.49
CA PRO A 97 9.03 5.86 -1.63
C PRO A 97 8.32 6.45 -0.40
N ILE A 98 7.23 5.80 0.00
CA ILE A 98 6.57 5.95 1.29
C ILE A 98 6.77 4.61 2.01
N THR A 99 7.39 4.61 3.17
CA THR A 99 7.69 3.39 3.93
C THR A 99 7.26 3.55 5.37
N GLY A 100 6.55 2.57 5.90
CA GLY A 100 6.00 2.67 7.23
C GLY A 100 5.28 1.41 7.67
N LYS A 101 4.36 1.60 8.60
CA LYS A 101 3.53 0.54 9.16
C LYS A 101 2.06 0.95 9.13
N ALA A 102 1.20 -0.05 9.00
CA ALA A 102 -0.23 0.09 9.17
C ALA A 102 -0.72 -0.76 10.34
N SER A 103 -1.71 -0.25 11.05
CA SER A 103 -2.51 -0.98 12.02
C SER A 103 -3.95 -1.00 11.53
N ILE A 104 -4.53 -2.20 11.42
CA ILE A 104 -5.87 -2.43 10.87
C ILE A 104 -6.66 -3.20 11.91
N ALA A 105 -7.79 -2.65 12.34
CA ALA A 105 -8.75 -3.32 13.19
C ALA A 105 -10.16 -3.29 12.60
N TYR A 106 -10.93 -4.31 12.94
CA TYR A 106 -12.37 -4.33 12.71
C TYR A 106 -13.08 -5.06 13.85
N MET A 107 -14.33 -4.67 14.11
CA MET A 107 -15.22 -5.34 15.05
C MET A 107 -16.18 -6.23 14.24
N PRO A 108 -16.01 -7.56 14.21
CA PRO A 108 -16.85 -8.47 13.43
C PRO A 108 -18.32 -8.38 13.83
N ARG A 109 -19.22 -8.71 12.90
CA ARG A 109 -20.60 -9.11 13.24
C ARG A 109 -20.68 -10.63 13.33
N ASP A 110 -20.57 -11.24 12.16
CA ASP A 110 -20.68 -12.67 11.88
C ASP A 110 -19.53 -13.17 10.98
N ARG A 111 -18.77 -12.25 10.39
CA ARG A 111 -17.72 -12.54 9.41
C ARG A 111 -16.34 -12.21 9.93
N VAL A 112 -15.48 -13.21 9.97
CA VAL A 112 -14.06 -13.06 10.26
C VAL A 112 -13.24 -13.47 9.03
N VAL A 113 -12.19 -12.70 8.71
CA VAL A 113 -11.23 -13.07 7.66
C VAL A 113 -9.93 -13.58 8.25
N GLY A 114 -9.24 -14.42 7.49
CA GLY A 114 -7.88 -14.83 7.83
C GLY A 114 -6.96 -13.61 7.92
N ILE A 115 -6.13 -13.55 8.96
CA ILE A 115 -5.26 -12.39 9.27
C ILE A 115 -4.41 -11.94 8.07
N SER A 116 -3.94 -12.87 7.24
CA SER A 116 -3.13 -12.57 6.06
C SER A 116 -3.89 -11.77 4.99
N LYS A 117 -5.23 -11.78 5.01
CA LYS A 117 -6.06 -11.07 4.03
C LYS A 117 -6.03 -9.56 4.25
N LEU A 118 -6.00 -9.09 5.50
CA LEU A 118 -5.88 -7.65 5.80
C LEU A 118 -4.56 -7.07 5.25
N ALA A 119 -3.46 -7.79 5.44
CA ALA A 119 -2.17 -7.40 4.87
C ALA A 119 -2.17 -7.40 3.33
N ARG A 120 -2.89 -8.34 2.70
CA ARG A 120 -3.04 -8.37 1.24
C ARG A 120 -3.87 -7.20 0.72
N VAL A 121 -4.93 -6.81 1.42
CA VAL A 121 -5.72 -5.61 1.09
C VAL A 121 -4.83 -4.36 1.14
N LEU A 122 -4.07 -4.18 2.22
CA LEU A 122 -3.11 -3.08 2.34
C LEU A 122 -2.13 -3.06 1.17
N ASN A 123 -1.50 -4.21 0.87
CA ASN A 123 -0.50 -4.30 -0.19
C ASN A 123 -1.07 -4.04 -1.58
N GLY A 124 -2.31 -4.46 -1.87
CA GLY A 124 -2.96 -4.21 -3.16
C GLY A 124 -3.17 -2.71 -3.43
N TYR A 125 -3.47 -1.91 -2.40
CA TYR A 125 -3.54 -0.46 -2.52
C TYR A 125 -2.17 0.23 -2.41
N ALA A 126 -1.27 -0.27 -1.56
CA ALA A 126 0.04 0.32 -1.33
C ALA A 126 0.96 0.18 -2.56
N ARG A 127 0.80 -0.88 -3.35
CA ARG A 127 1.54 -1.10 -4.62
C ARG A 127 0.96 -0.31 -5.78
N ARG A 128 0.74 0.99 -5.56
CA ARG A 128 0.23 1.99 -6.51
C ARG A 128 0.96 3.31 -6.25
N LEU A 129 0.77 4.28 -7.14
CA LEU A 129 1.08 5.67 -6.81
C LEU A 129 -0.01 6.19 -5.86
N GLN A 130 0.40 6.76 -4.74
CA GLN A 130 -0.49 7.07 -3.61
C GLN A 130 -0.25 8.42 -2.96
N VAL A 131 -1.28 8.86 -2.27
CA VAL A 131 -1.23 9.80 -1.14
C VAL A 131 -1.65 9.02 0.10
N GLN A 132 -0.98 9.22 1.24
CA GLN A 132 -1.14 8.35 2.43
C GLN A 132 -2.58 8.39 2.97
N GLU A 133 -3.23 9.55 2.90
CA GLU A 133 -4.62 9.76 3.27
C GLU A 133 -5.56 8.89 2.43
N ARG A 134 -5.33 8.84 1.11
CA ARG A 134 -6.11 8.01 0.19
C ARG A 134 -5.89 6.53 0.48
N LEU A 135 -4.64 6.09 0.63
CA LEU A 135 -4.32 4.71 1.00
C LEU A 135 -5.04 4.29 2.29
N THR A 136 -5.02 5.13 3.31
CA THR A 136 -5.71 4.89 4.60
C THR A 136 -7.22 4.73 4.40
N ALA A 137 -7.83 5.61 3.63
CA ALA A 137 -9.27 5.58 3.36
C ALA A 137 -9.69 4.38 2.50
N GLU A 138 -8.91 4.03 1.46
CA GLU A 138 -9.17 2.90 0.57
C GLU A 138 -9.15 1.57 1.32
N VAL A 139 -8.16 1.36 2.20
CA VAL A 139 -8.07 0.15 3.03
C VAL A 139 -9.27 0.05 3.97
N ALA A 140 -9.60 1.12 4.68
CA ALA A 140 -10.72 1.12 5.63
C ALA A 140 -12.07 0.86 4.93
N ARG A 141 -12.30 1.52 3.77
CA ARG A 141 -13.51 1.34 2.97
C ARG A 141 -13.61 -0.06 2.39
N CYS A 142 -12.52 -0.61 1.86
CA CYS A 142 -12.50 -1.98 1.33
C CYS A 142 -12.94 -3.00 2.39
N ILE A 143 -12.45 -2.88 3.63
CA ILE A 143 -12.84 -3.77 4.73
C ILE A 143 -14.32 -3.55 5.09
N TRP A 144 -14.74 -2.29 5.19
CA TRP A 144 -16.12 -1.92 5.52
C TRP A 144 -17.13 -2.50 4.53
N ASP A 145 -16.91 -2.27 3.24
CA ASP A 145 -17.84 -2.64 2.17
C ASP A 145 -17.92 -4.15 1.94
N ASN A 146 -16.88 -4.92 2.29
CA ASN A 146 -16.84 -6.36 2.02
C ASN A 146 -17.14 -7.22 3.25
N LEU A 147 -16.70 -6.80 4.44
CA LEU A 147 -16.93 -7.57 5.67
C LEU A 147 -18.19 -7.15 6.42
N HIS A 148 -18.70 -5.94 6.15
CA HIS A 148 -19.82 -5.38 6.89
C HIS A 148 -19.64 -5.52 8.40
N PRO A 149 -18.55 -4.98 9.01
CA PRO A 149 -18.31 -5.08 10.44
C PRO A 149 -19.13 -4.04 11.23
N HIS A 150 -19.15 -4.14 12.56
CA HIS A 150 -19.64 -3.09 13.44
C HIS A 150 -18.77 -1.82 13.39
N GLY A 151 -17.47 -1.97 13.16
CA GLY A 151 -16.52 -0.86 13.02
C GLY A 151 -15.25 -1.26 12.30
N VAL A 152 -14.57 -0.27 11.71
CA VAL A 152 -13.23 -0.41 11.12
C VAL A 152 -12.35 0.75 11.58
N ALA A 153 -11.12 0.44 11.95
CA ALA A 153 -10.10 1.42 12.27
C ALA A 153 -8.83 1.10 11.48
N VAL A 154 -8.33 2.06 10.72
CA VAL A 154 -7.04 1.97 10.03
C VAL A 154 -6.20 3.16 10.46
N VAL A 155 -4.98 2.89 10.92
CA VAL A 155 -3.96 3.91 11.18
C VAL A 155 -2.71 3.57 10.39
N ILE A 156 -2.15 4.54 9.69
CA ILE A 156 -0.90 4.40 8.95
C ILE A 156 0.08 5.42 9.49
N ASP A 157 1.28 4.97 9.84
CA ASP A 157 2.43 5.80 10.22
C ASP A 157 3.57 5.51 9.26
N ALA A 158 3.99 6.51 8.49
CA ALA A 158 5.00 6.34 7.46
C ALA A 158 5.89 7.56 7.26
N GLN A 159 7.12 7.27 6.81
CA GLN A 159 8.06 8.28 6.36
C GLN A 159 7.98 8.45 4.84
N HIS A 160 8.24 9.67 4.39
CA HIS A 160 8.09 10.08 3.00
C HIS A 160 9.45 10.44 2.40
N GLY A 161 9.92 9.64 1.44
CA GLY A 161 11.21 9.86 0.76
C GLY A 161 11.29 11.22 0.05
N CYS A 162 10.15 11.79 -0.36
CA CYS A 162 10.09 13.14 -0.92
C CYS A 162 10.44 14.24 0.09
N MET A 163 10.31 13.98 1.39
CA MET A 163 10.71 14.89 2.47
C MET A 163 12.08 14.52 3.07
N THR A 164 12.40 13.22 3.12
CA THR A 164 13.66 12.72 3.69
C THR A 164 14.85 13.03 2.79
N GLY A 165 14.76 12.74 1.49
CA GLY A 165 15.91 12.77 0.57
C GLY A 165 16.08 14.06 -0.22
N ARG A 166 15.05 14.92 -0.27
CA ARG A 166 15.06 16.16 -1.07
C ARG A 166 14.19 17.25 -0.44
N GLY A 167 14.20 18.44 -1.05
CA GLY A 167 13.41 19.57 -0.59
C GLY A 167 13.79 19.95 0.85
N VAL A 168 12.85 19.81 1.77
CA VAL A 168 13.00 20.17 3.19
C VAL A 168 13.99 19.29 3.96
N ARG A 169 14.31 18.08 3.48
CA ARG A 169 15.32 17.16 4.06
C ARG A 169 15.15 16.94 5.56
N THR A 170 13.98 16.46 5.96
CA THR A 170 13.61 16.19 7.37
C THR A 170 13.51 14.68 7.63
N PRO A 171 14.64 13.96 7.75
CA PRO A 171 14.63 12.54 8.05
C PRO A 171 14.08 12.26 9.45
N GLY A 172 13.50 11.07 9.65
CA GLY A 172 12.95 10.64 10.95
C GLY A 172 11.55 11.17 11.25
N VAL A 173 11.01 12.10 10.45
CA VAL A 173 9.63 12.60 10.61
C VAL A 173 8.65 11.60 9.99
N GLY A 174 7.76 11.07 10.82
CA GLY A 174 6.62 10.25 10.41
C GLY A 174 5.36 11.09 10.23
N MET A 175 4.54 10.72 9.26
CA MET A 175 3.18 11.21 9.10
C MET A 175 2.21 10.13 9.54
N VAL A 176 1.28 10.49 10.43
CA VAL A 176 0.22 9.59 10.89
C VAL A 176 -1.11 9.99 10.27
N THR A 177 -1.80 9.04 9.66
CA THR A 177 -3.16 9.19 9.12
C THR A 177 -4.07 8.13 9.71
N SER A 178 -5.33 8.46 9.94
CA SER A 178 -6.31 7.49 10.44
C SER A 178 -7.66 7.60 9.74
N ARG A 179 -8.35 6.46 9.64
CA ARG A 179 -9.74 6.38 9.19
C ARG A 179 -10.52 5.43 10.09
N LEU A 180 -11.57 5.96 10.71
CA LEU A 180 -12.48 5.24 11.59
C LEU A 180 -13.87 5.20 10.93
N LEU A 181 -14.55 4.05 11.05
CA LEU A 181 -15.91 3.81 10.54
C LEU A 181 -16.72 3.03 11.58
N GLY A 182 -18.05 3.20 11.57
CA GLY A 182 -18.97 2.50 12.47
C GLY A 182 -18.70 2.79 13.95
N CYS A 183 -18.77 1.77 14.81
CA CYS A 183 -18.66 1.94 16.26
C CYS A 183 -17.35 2.63 16.71
N PHE A 184 -16.23 2.43 16.01
CA PHE A 184 -14.98 3.13 16.34
C PHE A 184 -15.00 4.63 16.03
N LEU A 185 -15.91 5.09 15.15
CA LEU A 185 -16.16 6.50 14.92
C LEU A 185 -17.26 7.01 15.85
N ASP A 186 -18.35 6.26 16.03
CA ASP A 186 -19.56 6.76 16.68
C ASP A 186 -19.48 6.69 18.22
N ASP A 187 -18.75 5.73 18.77
CA ASP A 187 -18.54 5.58 20.22
C ASP A 187 -17.13 5.96 20.66
N GLN A 188 -17.04 6.90 21.60
CA GLN A 188 -15.77 7.40 22.12
C GLN A 188 -15.00 6.34 22.92
N ARG A 189 -15.70 5.40 23.57
CA ARG A 189 -15.04 4.35 24.37
C ARG A 189 -14.37 3.33 23.46
N SER A 190 -15.10 2.78 22.49
CA SER A 190 -14.54 1.90 21.46
C SER A 190 -13.41 2.57 20.68
N ARG A 191 -13.54 3.87 20.35
CA ARG A 191 -12.45 4.63 19.72
C ARG A 191 -11.19 4.66 20.59
N LYS A 192 -11.34 4.97 21.88
CA LYS A 192 -10.21 5.07 22.81
C LYS A 192 -9.53 3.70 23.00
N GLU A 193 -10.31 2.64 23.12
CA GLU A 193 -9.80 1.28 23.23
C GLU A 193 -8.98 0.88 22.00
N VAL A 194 -9.54 1.02 20.79
CA VAL A 194 -8.84 0.59 19.58
C VAL A 194 -7.56 1.39 19.33
N LEU A 195 -7.58 2.71 19.54
CA LEU A 195 -6.37 3.55 19.39
C LEU A 195 -5.30 3.18 20.42
N SER A 196 -5.70 2.96 21.68
CA SER A 196 -4.80 2.52 22.74
C SER A 196 -4.12 1.18 22.40
N LEU A 197 -4.87 0.21 21.87
CA LEU A 197 -4.32 -1.09 21.44
C LEU A 197 -3.38 -0.97 20.22
N MET A 198 -3.63 0.02 19.36
CA MET A 198 -2.77 0.36 18.22
C MET A 198 -1.50 1.13 18.65
N GLY A 199 -1.47 1.69 19.85
CA GLY A 199 -0.34 2.46 20.39
C GLY A 199 -0.48 3.98 20.27
N TYR A 200 -1.70 4.51 20.18
CA TYR A 200 -2.01 5.95 20.06
C TYR A 200 -2.92 6.46 21.18
#